data_AF-A0A7W0RTC2-F1
#
_entry.id   AF-A0A7W0RTC2-F1
#
_cell.length_a   1.000
_cell.length_b   1.000
_cell.length_c   1.000
_cell.angle_alpha   90.00
_cell.angle_beta   90.00
_cell.angle_gamma   90.00
#
_symmetry.space_group_name_H-M   'P 1'
#
loop_
_entity.id
_entity.type
_entity.pdbx_description
1 polymer ?
#
loop_
_entity_poly.entity_id
_entity_poly.type
_entity_poly.pdbx_seq_one_letter_code
_entity_poly.pdbx_strand_id
1 'polypeptide(L)' 'MRKTYAFAKRVPYMDDQCEVDKTFYNFCRKHRGIKGETPAMRQGITDHVWSVAEVLGYRSASP' A
#
# COMPACT_ATOMS: atom_id res chain seq x y z
N MET A 1 0.41 2.17 -31.26
CA MET A 1 0.61 2.50 -29.82
C MET A 1 -0.24 1.55 -28.98
N ARG A 2 0.36 0.75 -28.08
CA ARG A 2 -0.40 -0.15 -27.20
C ARG A 2 -1.09 0.68 -26.12
N LYS A 3 -2.42 0.69 -26.08
CA LYS A 3 -3.18 1.34 -25.01
C LYS A 3 -2.99 0.54 -23.73
N THR A 4 -2.08 1.00 -22.87
CA THR A 4 -2.01 0.52 -21.49
C THR A 4 -3.14 1.20 -20.75
N TYR A 5 -4.23 0.48 -20.47
CA TYR A 5 -5.31 1.02 -19.65
C TYR A 5 -4.75 1.27 -18.24
N ALA A 6 -4.80 2.51 -17.78
CA ALA A 6 -4.34 2.90 -16.44
C ALA A 6 -5.34 2.53 -15.33
N PHE A 7 -6.52 2.05 -15.71
CA PHE A 7 -7.64 1.75 -14.82
C PHE A 7 -8.39 0.51 -15.31
N ALA A 8 -8.99 -0.23 -14.37
CA ALA A 8 -9.84 -1.35 -14.69
C ALA A 8 -11.22 -0.92 -15.20
N LYS A 9 -11.86 -1.78 -16.00
CA LYS A 9 -13.21 -1.54 -16.57
C LYS A 9 -14.36 -2.03 -15.70
N ARG A 10 -14.07 -2.75 -14.61
CA ARG A 10 -15.06 -3.17 -13.62
C ARG A 10 -14.63 -2.64 -12.26
N VAL A 11 -15.61 -2.19 -11.48
CA VAL A 11 -15.41 -1.56 -10.17
C VAL A 11 -14.59 -2.42 -9.20
N PRO A 12 -14.82 -3.75 -9.06
CA PRO A 12 -14.06 -4.54 -8.09
C PRO A 12 -12.54 -4.48 -8.28
N TYR A 13 -12.06 -4.53 -9.52
CA TYR A 13 -10.61 -4.44 -9.78
C TYR A 13 -10.04 -3.03 -9.59
N MET A 14 -10.88 -1.99 -9.71
CA MET A 14 -10.47 -0.64 -9.39
C MET A 14 -10.32 -0.48 -7.87
N ASP A 15 -11.22 -1.09 -7.10
CA ASP A 15 -11.12 -1.15 -5.63
C ASP A 15 -9.86 -1.91 -5.21
N ASP A 16 -9.59 -3.09 -5.78
CA ASP A 16 -8.36 -3.86 -5.55
C ASP A 16 -7.10 -3.02 -5.83
N GLN A 17 -7.09 -2.28 -6.95
CA GLN A 17 -5.97 -1.39 -7.30
C GLN A 17 -5.80 -0.27 -6.26
N CYS A 18 -6.90 0.32 -5.79
CA CYS A 18 -6.87 1.32 -4.74
C CYS A 18 -6.38 0.77 -3.40
N GLU A 19 -6.72 -0.48 -3.05
CA GLU A 19 -6.21 -1.13 -1.84
C GLU A 19 -4.69 -1.32 -1.88
N VAL A 20 -4.15 -1.76 -3.02
CA VAL A 20 -2.70 -1.89 -3.20
C VAL A 20 -2.00 -0.53 -3.05
N ASP A 21 -2.54 0.51 -3.69
CA ASP A 21 -1.96 1.86 -3.62
C ASP A 21 -2.00 2.44 -2.20
N LYS A 22 -3.15 2.33 -1.51
CA LYS A 22 -3.30 2.74 -0.11
C LYS A 22 -2.32 2.01 0.80
N THR A 23 -2.15 0.71 0.60
CA THR A 23 -1.21 -0.10 1.39
C THR A 23 0.23 0.36 1.18
N PHE A 24 0.65 0.54 -0.08
CA PHE A 24 1.99 1.02 -0.40
C PHE A 24 2.26 2.43 0.16
N TYR A 25 1.29 3.34 0.03
CA TYR A 25 1.40 4.70 0.54
C TYR A 25 1.57 4.75 2.06
N ASN A 26 0.81 3.91 2.79
CA ASN A 26 0.77 3.93 4.25
C ASN A 26 1.90 3.14 4.91
N PHE A 27 2.34 2.02 4.32
CA PHE A 27 3.29 1.10 4.96
C PHE A 27 4.70 1.15 4.36
N CYS A 28 4.83 1.32 3.04
CA CYS A 28 6.13 1.18 2.35
C CYS A 28 6.80 2.51 2.04
N ARG A 29 6.01 3.55 1.73
CA ARG A 29 6.57 4.84 1.30
C ARG A 29 6.90 5.72 2.50
N LYS A 30 8.16 6.17 2.59
CA LYS A 30 8.58 7.22 3.52
C LYS A 30 8.11 8.60 3.03
N HIS A 31 7.61 9.43 3.94
CA HIS A 31 7.10 10.76 3.59
C HIS A 31 7.91 11.86 4.27
N ARG A 32 8.31 12.86 3.48
CA ARG A 32 9.09 14.01 3.97
C ARG A 32 8.33 14.83 5.02
N GLY A 33 7.00 14.97 4.85
CA GLY A 33 6.15 15.75 5.76
C GLY A 33 6.06 15.18 7.18
N ILE A 34 6.34 13.90 7.37
CA ILE A 34 6.37 13.22 8.68
C ILE A 34 7.79 12.72 9.01
N LYS A 35 8.80 13.55 8.71
CA LYS A 35 10.22 13.33 9.07
C LYS A 35 10.79 11.98 8.59
N GLY A 36 10.31 11.46 7.47
CA GLY A 36 10.79 10.21 6.88
C GLY A 36 10.15 8.94 7.45
N GLU A 37 9.15 9.07 8.33
CA GLU A 37 8.28 7.96 8.74
C GLU A 37 7.25 7.65 7.63
N THR A 38 6.60 6.49 7.75
CA THR A 38 5.39 6.16 6.98
C THR A 38 4.14 6.59 7.77
N PRO A 39 2.98 6.82 7.12
CA PRO A 39 1.75 7.17 7.84
C PRO A 39 1.36 6.12 8.89
N ALA A 40 1.54 4.83 8.56
CA ALA A 40 1.27 3.74 9.51
C ALA A 40 2.22 3.77 10.71
N MET A 41 3.50 4.13 10.51
CA MET A 41 4.44 4.35 11.63
C MET A 41 4.02 5.54 12.48
N ARG A 42 3.62 6.65 11.86
CA ARG A 42 3.24 7.87 12.58
C ARG A 42 2.00 7.67 13.45
N GLN A 43 1.11 6.77 13.06
CA GLN A 43 -0.08 6.38 13.82
C GLN A 43 0.20 5.27 14.84
N GLY A 44 1.40 4.69 14.87
CA GLY A 44 1.75 3.59 15.78
C GLY A 44 1.15 2.23 15.41
N ILE A 45 0.73 2.05 14.15
CA ILE A 45 0.22 0.76 13.63
C ILE A 45 1.39 -0.22 13.37
N THR A 46 2.55 0.31 13.00
CA THR A 46 3.79 -0.43 12.78
C THR A 46 4.98 0.36 13.33
N ASP A 47 6.08 -0.31 13.63
CA ASP A 47 7.32 0.26 14.15
C ASP A 47 8.44 0.42 13.09
N HIS A 48 8.23 -0.11 11.88
CA HIS A 48 9.18 -0.06 10.78
C HIS A 48 8.51 0.24 9.44
N VAL A 49 9.34 0.58 8.45
CA VAL A 49 8.93 0.72 7.06
C VAL A 49 8.90 -0.64 6.41
N TRP A 50 7.75 -0.99 5.84
CA TRP A 50 7.56 -2.30 5.20
C TRP A 50 8.16 -2.28 3.78
N SER A 51 8.74 -3.41 3.38
CA SER A 51 9.02 -3.71 1.99
C SER A 51 7.78 -4.24 1.28
N VAL A 52 7.76 -4.14 -0.05
CA VAL A 52 6.67 -4.74 -0.86
C VAL A 52 6.60 -6.25 -0.66
N ALA A 53 7.75 -6.91 -0.47
CA ALA A 53 7.79 -8.36 -0.21
C ALA A 53 7.13 -8.72 1.13
N GLU A 54 7.36 -7.93 2.19
CA GLU A 54 6.72 -8.12 3.49
C GLU A 54 5.21 -7.94 3.41
N VAL A 55 4.73 -6.91 2.69
CA VAL A 55 3.30 -6.69 2.47
C VAL A 55 2.65 -7.87 1.74
N LEU A 56 3.27 -8.36 0.65
CA LEU A 56 2.72 -9.47 -0.13
C LEU A 56 2.83 -10.82 0.60
N GLY A 57 3.83 -10.97 1.48
CA GLY A 57 4.01 -12.14 2.33
C GLY A 57 3.16 -12.09 3.61
N TYR A 58 2.53 -10.96 3.92
CA TYR A 58 1.72 -10.80 5.11
C TYR A 58 0.49 -11.70 5.04
N ARG A 59 0.45 -12.66 5.96
CA ARG A 59 -0.75 -13.45 6.23
C ARG A 59 -1.41 -12.84 7.44
N SER A 60 -2.58 -12.23 7.25
CA SER A 60 -3.40 -11.83 8.39
C SER A 60 -3.70 -13.08 9.22
N ALA A 61 -3.47 -12.99 10.53
CA ALA A 61 -3.99 -13.98 11.45
C ALA A 61 -5.51 -13.79 11.51
N SER A 62 -6.24 -14.54 10.70
CA SER A 62 -7.65 -14.82 10.92
C SER A 62 -7.90 -16.28 10.58
N PRO A 63 -8.79 -16.95 11.35
CA PRO A 63 -9.06 -18.38 11.20
C PRO A 63 -9.57 -18.77 9.81
#